data_AF-A0A2X3KD45-F1
#
_entry.id   AF-A0A2X3KD45-F1
#
_cell.length_a   1.000
_cell.length_b   1.000
_cell.length_c   1.000
_cell.angle_alpha   90.00
_cell.angle_beta   90.00
_cell.angle_gamma   90.00
#
_symmetry.space_group_name_H-M   'P 1'
#
loop_
_entity.id
_entity.type
_entity.pdbx_description
1 polymer ?
#
loop_
_entity_poly.entity_id
_entity_poly.type
_entity_poly.pdbx_seq_one_letter_code
_entity_poly.pdbx_strand_id
1 'polypeptide(L)'
;MAKYSDELKEAARTLYMKSWTPKDIAQELNIPPRTIYHWADVGKWASLLPVESVENVIARRIDQLSRREKKTALELEELRDLIAHHVKLMAQRNKHAEKLAEIQAQKAAYDGEGYCLSSAGGEPEERKRRYKKNDVSGITPEMLDTWAREHLFEYQLHCREHKGEDWRFILKSRQVGMTYYFAWGGIRRCCHYR
;
A
#
# COMPACT_ATOMS: atom_id res chain seq x y z
N MET A 1 -3.90 -50.01 -16.01
CA MET A 1 -2.48 -49.83 -15.63
C MET A 1 -2.14 -48.36 -15.75
N ALA A 2 -1.54 -47.75 -14.72
CA ALA A 2 -1.13 -46.35 -14.79
C ALA A 2 -0.10 -46.20 -15.91
N LYS A 3 -0.40 -45.36 -16.90
CA LYS A 3 0.42 -45.20 -18.13
C LYS A 3 1.79 -44.54 -17.85
N TYR A 4 1.99 -44.04 -16.63
CA TYR A 4 3.19 -43.33 -16.16
C TYR A 4 3.47 -43.73 -14.71
N SER A 5 4.75 -43.91 -14.37
CA SER A 5 5.19 -44.20 -12.99
C SER A 5 4.89 -43.04 -12.05
N ASP A 6 4.72 -43.34 -10.76
CA ASP A 6 4.47 -42.29 -9.76
C ASP A 6 5.71 -41.41 -9.52
N GLU A 7 6.92 -41.96 -9.71
CA GLU A 7 8.18 -41.19 -9.70
C GLU A 7 8.18 -40.05 -10.73
N LEU A 8 7.67 -40.29 -11.95
CA LEU A 8 7.58 -39.25 -12.99
C LEU A 8 6.58 -38.15 -12.61
N LYS A 9 5.50 -38.50 -11.91
CA LYS A 9 4.53 -37.51 -11.43
C LYS A 9 5.11 -36.65 -10.30
N GLU A 10 5.87 -37.25 -9.39
CA GLU A 10 6.55 -36.52 -8.33
C GLU A 10 7.68 -35.61 -8.86
N ALA A 11 8.45 -36.09 -9.84
CA ALA A 11 9.43 -35.26 -10.53
C ALA A 11 8.77 -34.07 -11.24
N ALA A 12 7.68 -34.30 -11.98
CA ALA A 12 6.91 -33.24 -12.63
C ALA A 12 6.32 -32.24 -11.63
N ARG A 13 5.78 -32.73 -10.49
CA ARG A 13 5.26 -31.89 -9.41
C ARG A 13 6.36 -31.01 -8.81
N THR A 14 7.54 -31.56 -8.59
CA THR A 14 8.69 -30.83 -8.02
C THR A 14 9.16 -29.74 -8.98
N LEU A 15 9.22 -30.01 -10.28
CA LEU A 15 9.56 -29.00 -11.30
C LEU A 15 8.47 -27.92 -11.41
N TYR A 16 7.20 -28.29 -11.30
CA TYR A 16 6.09 -27.33 -11.27
C TYR A 16 6.12 -26.43 -10.03
N MET A 17 6.51 -26.96 -8.87
CA MET A 17 6.73 -26.15 -7.65
C MET A 17 7.90 -25.19 -7.78
N LYS A 18 8.93 -25.54 -8.57
CA LYS A 18 10.00 -24.63 -8.99
C LYS A 18 9.54 -23.61 -10.05
N SER A 19 8.22 -23.45 -10.26
CA SER A 19 7.49 -22.80 -11.38
C SER A 19 8.20 -22.81 -12.72
N TRP A 20 8.62 -24.00 -13.13
CA TRP A 20 8.85 -24.27 -14.54
C TRP A 20 7.51 -24.26 -15.27
N THR A 21 7.50 -23.84 -16.54
CA THR A 21 6.25 -23.88 -17.29
C THR A 21 5.90 -25.33 -17.62
N PRO A 22 4.61 -25.72 -17.70
CA PRO A 22 4.23 -27.07 -18.10
C PRO A 22 4.80 -27.51 -19.45
N LYS A 23 5.15 -26.56 -20.33
CA LYS A 23 5.82 -26.83 -21.61
C LYS A 23 7.29 -27.21 -21.43
N ASP A 24 8.01 -26.51 -20.56
CA ASP A 24 9.42 -26.81 -20.28
C ASP A 24 9.55 -28.16 -19.56
N ILE A 25 8.63 -28.45 -18.62
CA ILE A 25 8.58 -29.75 -17.92
C ILE A 25 8.27 -30.88 -18.92
N ALA A 26 7.38 -30.63 -19.88
CA ALA A 26 7.06 -31.60 -20.93
C ALA A 26 8.27 -31.92 -21.81
N GLN A 27 9.09 -30.91 -22.13
CA GLN A 27 10.33 -31.09 -22.88
C GLN A 27 11.38 -31.86 -22.07
N GLU A 28 11.55 -31.52 -20.79
CA GLU A 28 12.55 -32.14 -19.91
C GLU A 28 12.24 -33.62 -19.63
N LEU A 29 10.98 -33.95 -19.33
CA LEU A 29 10.56 -35.31 -18.99
C LEU A 29 10.13 -36.14 -20.21
N ASN A 30 10.11 -35.54 -21.41
CA ASN A 30 9.62 -36.13 -22.66
C ASN A 30 8.20 -36.70 -22.54
N ILE A 31 7.30 -35.95 -21.88
CA ILE A 31 5.89 -36.31 -21.66
C ILE A 31 5.01 -35.32 -22.42
N PRO A 32 3.89 -35.76 -23.03
CA PRO A 32 2.96 -34.83 -23.67
C PRO A 32 2.48 -33.74 -22.70
N PRO A 33 2.48 -32.45 -23.10
CA PRO A 33 2.13 -31.33 -22.22
C PRO A 33 0.71 -31.47 -21.66
N ARG A 34 -0.22 -32.06 -22.44
CA ARG A 34 -1.60 -32.35 -22.02
C ARG A 34 -1.66 -33.20 -20.75
N THR A 35 -0.74 -34.16 -20.59
CA THR A 35 -0.66 -35.01 -19.41
C THR A 35 -0.25 -34.21 -18.17
N ILE A 36 0.69 -33.27 -18.32
CA ILE A 36 1.15 -32.41 -17.23
C ILE A 36 0.05 -31.45 -16.79
N TYR A 37 -0.68 -30.85 -17.73
CA TYR A 37 -1.86 -30.04 -17.39
C TYR A 37 -2.91 -30.84 -16.63
N HIS A 38 -3.17 -32.07 -17.04
CA HIS A 38 -4.11 -32.94 -16.35
C HIS A 38 -3.65 -33.28 -14.93
N TRP A 39 -2.37 -33.57 -14.71
CA TRP A 39 -1.83 -33.82 -13.36
C TRP A 39 -1.86 -32.58 -12.48
N ALA A 40 -1.58 -31.41 -13.03
CA ALA A 40 -1.67 -30.14 -12.31
C ALA A 40 -3.10 -29.82 -11.86
N ASP A 41 -4.09 -30.14 -12.70
CA ASP A 41 -5.52 -29.94 -12.39
C ASP A 41 -6.01 -30.93 -11.34
N VAL A 42 -5.75 -32.24 -11.53
CA VAL A 42 -6.12 -33.29 -10.58
C VAL A 42 -5.46 -33.07 -9.21
N GLY A 43 -4.18 -32.71 -9.21
CA GLY A 43 -3.42 -32.45 -8.00
C GLY A 43 -3.61 -31.05 -7.42
N LYS A 44 -4.40 -30.19 -8.08
CA LYS A 44 -4.59 -28.77 -7.75
C LYS A 44 -3.27 -28.08 -7.40
N TRP A 45 -2.23 -28.31 -8.19
CA TRP A 45 -0.88 -27.82 -7.89
C TRP A 45 -0.82 -26.30 -7.79
N ALA A 46 -1.67 -25.60 -8.55
CA ALA A 46 -1.82 -24.15 -8.46
C ALA A 46 -2.28 -23.67 -7.07
N SER A 47 -3.12 -24.43 -6.37
CA SER A 47 -3.58 -24.09 -5.01
C SER A 47 -2.54 -24.39 -3.94
N LEU A 48 -1.54 -25.21 -4.26
CA LEU A 48 -0.42 -25.54 -3.37
C LEU A 48 0.73 -24.54 -3.51
N LEU A 49 0.72 -23.69 -4.55
CA LEU A 49 1.71 -22.62 -4.67
C LEU A 49 1.42 -21.56 -3.59
N PRO A 50 2.43 -21.15 -2.81
CA PRO A 50 2.28 -20.00 -1.93
C PRO A 50 1.94 -18.77 -2.77
N VAL A 51 1.09 -17.89 -2.24
CA VAL A 51 0.86 -16.56 -2.84
C VAL A 51 2.16 -15.78 -2.70
N GLU A 52 2.98 -15.80 -3.75
CA GLU A 52 4.28 -15.14 -3.74
C GLU A 52 4.15 -13.64 -4.00
N SER A 53 4.85 -12.84 -3.20
CA SER A 53 5.08 -11.43 -3.51
C SER A 53 5.91 -11.31 -4.79
N VAL A 54 5.71 -10.22 -5.54
CA VAL A 54 6.51 -9.88 -6.72
C VAL A 54 8.01 -9.92 -6.41
N GLU A 55 8.40 -9.53 -5.19
CA GLU A 55 9.79 -9.61 -4.72
C GLU A 55 10.34 -11.04 -4.74
N ASN A 56 9.54 -12.03 -4.32
CA ASN A 56 9.93 -13.43 -4.27
C ASN A 56 10.04 -14.03 -5.68
N VAL A 57 9.12 -13.66 -6.57
CA VAL A 57 9.16 -14.08 -7.98
C VAL A 57 10.43 -13.57 -8.66
N ILE A 58 10.80 -12.31 -8.44
CA ILE A 58 12.04 -11.73 -8.95
C ILE A 58 13.26 -12.44 -8.37
N ALA A 59 13.31 -12.62 -7.04
CA ALA A 59 14.43 -13.30 -6.38
C ALA A 59 14.66 -14.72 -6.93
N ARG A 60 13.58 -15.46 -7.17
CA ARG A 60 13.65 -16.81 -7.70
C ARG A 60 14.07 -16.84 -9.17
N ARG A 61 13.61 -15.88 -9.98
CA ARG A 61 14.06 -15.74 -11.36
C ARG A 61 15.55 -15.45 -11.43
N ILE A 62 16.07 -14.62 -10.52
CA ILE A 62 17.52 -14.37 -10.39
C ILE A 62 18.26 -15.66 -10.04
N ASP A 63 17.79 -16.46 -9.06
CA ASP A 63 18.42 -17.75 -8.71
C ASP A 63 18.42 -18.73 -9.89
N GLN A 64 17.30 -18.83 -10.62
CA GLN A 64 17.18 -19.69 -11.80
C GLN A 64 18.17 -19.30 -12.91
N LEU A 65 18.24 -18.00 -13.25
CA LEU A 65 19.18 -17.50 -14.26
C LEU A 65 20.64 -17.62 -13.79
N SER A 66 20.89 -17.46 -12.49
CA SER A 66 22.23 -17.60 -11.90
C SER A 66 22.80 -19.02 -12.12
N ARG A 67 21.96 -20.05 -11.93
CA ARG A 67 22.33 -21.48 -12.07
C ARG A 67 22.55 -21.96 -13.51
N ARG A 68 22.12 -21.23 -14.55
CA ARG A 68 22.36 -21.64 -15.95
C ARG A 68 23.82 -21.41 -16.34
N GLU A 69 24.44 -22.44 -16.92
CA GLU A 69 25.76 -22.37 -17.55
C GLU A 69 25.62 -22.02 -19.05
N LYS A 70 26.51 -21.17 -19.59
CA LYS A 70 26.44 -20.53 -20.93
C LYS A 70 25.28 -19.52 -21.10
N LYS A 71 25.37 -18.40 -20.36
CA LYS A 71 24.39 -17.31 -20.42
C LYS A 71 24.46 -16.59 -21.77
N THR A 72 23.30 -16.37 -22.38
CA THR A 72 23.19 -15.51 -23.57
C THR A 72 23.30 -14.03 -23.16
N ALA A 73 23.66 -13.15 -24.11
CA ALA A 73 23.77 -11.71 -23.83
C ALA A 73 22.46 -11.10 -23.32
N LEU A 74 21.31 -11.59 -23.84
CA LEU A 74 19.98 -11.16 -23.42
C LEU A 74 19.66 -11.60 -21.98
N GLU A 75 20.04 -12.81 -21.57
CA GLU A 75 19.84 -13.29 -20.20
C GLU A 75 20.72 -12.53 -19.19
N LEU A 76 21.90 -12.04 -19.60
CA LEU A 76 22.75 -11.19 -18.78
C LEU A 76 22.15 -9.80 -18.58
N GLU A 77 21.51 -9.23 -19.60
CA GLU A 77 20.78 -7.95 -19.50
C GLU A 77 19.56 -8.11 -18.59
N GLU A 78 18.74 -9.16 -18.79
CA GLU A 78 17.62 -9.49 -17.91
C GLU A 78 18.07 -9.60 -16.45
N LEU A 79 19.18 -10.30 -16.18
CA LEU A 79 19.71 -10.46 -14.83
C LEU A 79 20.10 -9.11 -14.19
N ARG A 80 20.73 -8.20 -14.95
CA ARG A 80 21.12 -6.88 -14.45
C ARG A 80 19.90 -6.04 -14.09
N ASP A 81 18.89 -6.02 -14.95
CA ASP A 81 17.67 -5.28 -14.71
C ASP A 81 16.88 -5.84 -13.52
N LEU A 82 16.74 -7.16 -13.44
CA LEU A 82 16.05 -7.82 -12.32
C LEU A 82 16.74 -7.52 -10.98
N ILE A 83 18.08 -7.54 -10.93
CA ILE A 83 18.83 -7.18 -9.72
C ILE A 83 18.60 -5.71 -9.35
N ALA A 84 18.64 -4.80 -10.33
CA ALA A 84 18.42 -3.37 -10.09
C ALA A 84 17.00 -3.10 -9.54
N HIS A 85 15.99 -3.77 -10.08
CA HIS A 85 14.62 -3.68 -9.58
C HIS A 85 14.46 -4.31 -8.19
N HIS A 86 15.10 -5.45 -7.93
CA HIS A 86 15.06 -6.11 -6.62
C HIS A 86 15.62 -5.23 -5.50
N VAL A 87 16.78 -4.59 -5.73
CA VAL A 87 17.38 -3.65 -4.76
C VAL A 87 16.48 -2.45 -4.49
N LYS A 88 15.82 -1.91 -5.54
CA LYS A 88 14.85 -0.80 -5.38
C LYS A 88 13.67 -1.21 -4.51
N LEU A 89 13.09 -2.40 -4.74
CA LEU A 89 11.98 -2.91 -3.95
C LEU A 89 12.38 -3.13 -2.48
N MET A 90 13.54 -3.77 -2.24
CA MET A 90 14.09 -3.92 -0.88
C MET A 90 14.30 -2.58 -0.17
N ALA A 91 14.85 -1.58 -0.85
CA ALA A 91 15.04 -0.25 -0.27
C ALA A 91 13.71 0.44 0.06
N GLN A 92 12.69 0.29 -0.79
CA GLN A 92 11.34 0.81 -0.52
C GLN A 92 10.70 0.10 0.68
N ARG A 93 10.83 -1.23 0.76
CA ARG A 93 10.32 -2.04 1.86
C ARG A 93 10.98 -1.64 3.19
N ASN A 94 12.29 -1.48 3.22
CA ASN A 94 13.01 -1.08 4.42
C ASN A 94 12.60 0.32 4.88
N LYS A 95 12.50 1.29 3.97
CA LYS A 95 11.98 2.64 4.28
C LYS A 95 10.55 2.60 4.81
N HIS A 96 9.71 1.72 4.29
CA HIS A 96 8.34 1.55 4.78
C HIS A 96 8.33 0.92 6.19
N ALA A 97 9.17 -0.08 6.42
CA ALA A 97 9.32 -0.72 7.72
C ALA A 97 9.86 0.26 8.78
N GLU A 98 10.85 1.08 8.43
CA GLU A 98 11.36 2.16 9.29
C GLU A 98 10.27 3.16 9.66
N LYS A 99 9.49 3.63 8.67
CA LYS A 99 8.35 4.52 8.93
C LYS A 99 7.28 3.89 9.82
N LEU A 100 6.98 2.61 9.61
CA LEU A 100 6.01 1.90 10.46
C LEU A 100 6.54 1.74 11.89
N ALA A 101 7.83 1.45 12.06
CA ALA A 101 8.47 1.37 13.37
C ALA A 101 8.48 2.73 14.07
N GLU A 102 8.73 3.83 13.35
CA GLU A 102 8.61 5.20 13.87
C GLU A 102 7.19 5.52 14.31
N ILE A 103 6.18 5.20 13.50
CA ILE A 103 4.77 5.40 13.85
C ILE A 103 4.40 4.56 15.07
N GLN A 104 4.83 3.30 15.14
CA GLN A 104 4.56 2.42 16.27
C GLN A 104 5.26 2.89 17.54
N ALA A 105 6.50 3.37 17.45
CA ALA A 105 7.22 3.96 18.59
C ALA A 105 6.56 5.26 19.08
N GLN A 106 6.09 6.11 18.17
CA GLN A 106 5.31 7.31 18.52
C GLN A 106 3.98 6.93 19.19
N LYS A 107 3.32 5.87 18.72
CA LYS A 107 2.05 5.39 19.29
C LYS A 107 2.24 4.77 20.67
N ALA A 108 3.30 3.97 20.87
CA ALA A 108 3.66 3.42 22.18
C ALA A 108 4.04 4.50 23.20
N ALA A 109 4.66 5.59 22.75
CA ALA A 109 4.92 6.76 23.61
C ALA A 109 3.65 7.56 23.95
N TYR A 110 2.59 7.44 23.14
CA TYR A 110 1.29 8.10 23.35
C TYR A 110 0.36 7.25 24.24
N ASP A 111 0.34 5.92 24.07
CA ASP A 111 -0.42 5.00 24.92
C ASP A 111 0.24 4.76 26.31
N GLY A 112 1.48 5.24 26.49
CA GLY A 112 2.28 5.11 27.71
C GLY A 112 2.10 6.24 28.75
N GLU A 113 1.12 7.13 28.59
CA GLU A 113 0.78 8.16 29.59
C GLU A 113 -0.15 7.64 30.70
N GLY A 114 0.04 6.37 31.08
CA GLY A 114 -0.38 5.80 32.36
C GLY A 114 0.79 5.79 33.33
N TYR A 115 1.00 6.90 34.04
CA TYR A 115 1.69 7.03 35.33
C TYR A 115 2.91 6.12 35.60
N CYS A 116 4.12 6.60 35.32
CA CYS A 116 5.31 6.11 36.02
C CYS A 116 6.23 7.28 36.41
N LEU A 117 6.04 7.70 37.66
CA LEU A 117 6.97 8.55 38.40
C LEU A 117 8.12 7.66 38.88
N SER A 118 9.34 7.83 38.36
CA SER A 118 10.54 7.55 39.15
C SER A 118 11.74 8.33 38.62
N SER A 119 12.29 9.11 39.54
CA SER A 119 13.43 10.02 39.44
C SER A 119 14.70 9.42 38.84
N ALA A 120 15.36 10.20 37.98
CA ALA A 120 16.81 10.38 38.02
C ALA A 120 17.11 11.76 37.40
N GLY A 121 17.94 12.53 38.09
CA GLY A 121 18.03 13.99 37.97
C GLY A 121 18.40 14.53 36.59
N GLY A 122 17.80 15.66 36.29
CA GLY A 122 18.08 16.51 35.14
C GLY A 122 17.06 17.64 35.16
N GLU A 123 17.54 18.88 35.15
CA GLU A 123 16.75 20.10 35.31
C GLU A 123 15.49 20.15 34.42
N PRO A 124 14.43 20.88 34.83
CA PRO A 124 13.21 20.99 34.05
C PRO A 124 13.46 21.89 32.85
N GLU A 125 14.04 21.33 31.78
CA GLU A 125 13.99 21.97 30.48
C GLU A 125 12.51 22.06 30.09
N GLU A 126 11.98 23.28 30.02
CA GLU A 126 10.61 23.55 29.61
C GLU A 126 10.34 22.83 28.30
N ARG A 127 9.65 21.70 28.38
CA ARG A 127 9.24 20.92 27.22
C ARG A 127 8.36 21.83 26.37
N LYS A 128 8.95 22.41 25.32
CA LYS A 128 8.25 23.20 24.31
C LYS A 128 6.99 22.43 23.91
N ARG A 129 5.84 22.94 24.33
CA ARG A 129 4.53 22.34 24.02
C ARG A 129 4.47 22.22 22.51
N ARG A 130 4.49 20.99 22.00
CA ARG A 130 4.45 20.76 20.56
C ARG A 130 3.06 21.16 20.08
N TYR A 131 3.01 22.27 19.34
CA TYR A 131 1.81 22.79 18.72
C TYR A 131 1.17 21.68 17.87
N LYS A 132 -0.06 21.28 18.17
CA LYS A 132 -0.75 20.29 17.34
C LYS A 132 -1.03 21.00 16.01
N LYS A 133 -0.53 20.43 14.91
CA LYS A 133 -0.86 20.94 13.58
C LYS A 133 -2.38 20.86 13.41
N ASN A 134 -3.01 21.97 13.02
CA ASN A 134 -4.46 22.11 12.86
C ASN A 134 -5.28 22.01 14.17
N ASP A 135 -4.80 22.61 15.27
CA ASP A 135 -5.64 22.85 16.45
C ASP A 135 -6.74 23.87 16.16
N VAL A 136 -7.91 23.37 15.76
CA VAL A 136 -9.15 24.17 15.59
C VAL A 136 -10.03 24.14 16.85
N SER A 137 -9.51 23.64 17.98
CA SER A 137 -10.28 23.46 19.23
C SER A 137 -10.81 24.76 19.84
N GLY A 138 -10.26 25.91 19.46
CA GLY A 138 -10.73 27.23 19.90
C GLY A 138 -11.76 27.88 18.97
N ILE A 139 -12.11 27.25 17.85
CA ILE A 139 -13.03 27.81 16.85
C ILE A 139 -14.40 27.16 17.06
N THR A 140 -15.35 27.94 17.57
CA THR A 140 -16.72 27.46 17.74
C THR A 140 -17.51 27.61 16.42
N PRO A 141 -18.53 26.76 16.17
CA PRO A 141 -19.34 26.86 14.96
C PRO A 141 -20.08 28.19 14.85
N GLU A 142 -20.39 28.85 15.96
CA GLU A 142 -21.04 30.15 16.02
C GLU A 142 -20.11 31.26 15.52
N MET A 143 -18.82 31.23 15.88
CA MET A 143 -17.83 32.17 15.36
C MET A 143 -17.69 32.04 13.83
N LEU A 144 -17.78 30.81 13.31
CA LEU A 144 -17.78 30.56 11.87
C LEU A 144 -19.07 31.04 11.19
N ASP A 145 -20.23 30.91 11.83
CA ASP A 145 -21.50 31.40 11.29
C ASP A 145 -21.56 32.95 11.29
N THR A 146 -21.07 33.63 12.33
CA THR A 146 -20.97 35.10 12.39
C THR A 146 -20.02 35.63 11.33
N TRP A 147 -18.80 35.08 11.27
CA TRP A 147 -17.82 35.47 10.25
C TRP A 147 -18.37 35.27 8.84
N ALA A 148 -19.12 34.19 8.63
CA ALA A 148 -19.70 33.91 7.35
C ALA A 148 -20.73 34.96 6.90
N ARG A 149 -21.54 35.49 7.82
CA ARG A 149 -22.51 36.54 7.50
C ARG A 149 -21.84 37.86 7.14
N GLU A 150 -20.67 38.14 7.71
CA GLU A 150 -19.93 39.38 7.48
C GLU A 150 -19.09 39.37 6.19
N HIS A 151 -18.58 38.20 5.78
CA HIS A 151 -17.57 38.10 4.72
C HIS A 151 -18.01 37.37 3.45
N LEU A 152 -19.13 36.63 3.46
CA LEU A 152 -19.65 35.98 2.25
C LEU A 152 -20.63 36.90 1.52
N PHE A 153 -20.60 36.84 0.20
CA PHE A 153 -21.55 37.54 -0.65
C PHE A 153 -22.95 36.92 -0.56
N GLU A 154 -23.99 37.71 -0.82
CA GLU A 154 -25.39 37.31 -0.69
C GLU A 154 -25.73 36.02 -1.47
N TYR A 155 -25.22 35.86 -2.70
CA TYR A 155 -25.44 34.64 -3.48
C TYR A 155 -24.79 33.38 -2.86
N GLN A 156 -23.71 33.55 -2.07
CA GLN A 156 -23.05 32.46 -1.36
C GLN A 156 -23.80 32.10 -0.07
N LEU A 157 -24.41 33.10 0.58
CA LEU A 157 -25.33 32.90 1.70
C LEU A 157 -26.59 32.15 1.25
N HIS A 158 -27.15 32.50 0.09
CA HIS A 158 -28.25 31.77 -0.52
C HIS A 158 -27.88 30.28 -0.75
N CYS A 159 -26.71 30.00 -1.31
CA CYS A 159 -26.21 28.63 -1.45
C CYS A 159 -26.02 27.89 -0.11
N ARG A 160 -25.87 28.60 1.01
CA ARG A 160 -25.72 28.06 2.36
C ARG A 160 -27.06 27.74 3.02
N GLU A 161 -28.08 28.55 2.77
CA GLU A 161 -29.45 28.33 3.23
C GLU A 161 -30.04 27.10 2.55
N HIS A 162 -29.81 26.95 1.25
CA HIS A 162 -30.20 25.79 0.46
C HIS A 162 -29.24 24.59 0.62
N LYS A 163 -28.58 24.46 1.79
CA LYS A 163 -27.57 23.40 1.98
C LYS A 163 -28.20 21.99 2.03
N GLY A 164 -29.45 21.89 2.45
CA GLY A 164 -30.18 20.64 2.65
C GLY A 164 -30.83 20.04 1.40
N GLU A 165 -30.69 20.67 0.23
CA GLU A 165 -31.25 20.14 -1.01
C GLU A 165 -30.35 19.04 -1.60
N ASP A 166 -30.98 17.95 -2.06
CA ASP A 166 -30.30 16.79 -2.64
C ASP A 166 -29.61 17.12 -3.98
N TRP A 167 -30.21 18.02 -4.78
CA TRP A 167 -29.72 18.38 -6.11
C TRP A 167 -29.44 19.87 -6.20
N ARG A 168 -28.16 20.25 -6.37
CA ARG A 168 -27.73 21.65 -6.49
C ARG A 168 -26.82 21.85 -7.68
N PHE A 169 -27.27 22.65 -8.64
CA PHE A 169 -26.49 23.03 -9.81
C PHE A 169 -25.70 24.32 -9.55
N ILE A 170 -24.61 24.21 -8.79
CA ILE A 170 -23.76 25.36 -8.42
C ILE A 170 -22.49 25.34 -9.28
N LEU A 171 -22.28 26.41 -10.05
CA LEU A 171 -21.04 26.60 -10.79
C LEU A 171 -19.89 26.97 -9.85
N LYS A 172 -18.92 26.07 -9.70
CA LYS A 172 -17.71 26.30 -8.88
C LYS A 172 -16.67 27.14 -9.63
N SER A 173 -16.99 28.40 -9.91
CA SER A 173 -16.08 29.36 -10.55
C SER A 173 -15.18 30.08 -9.54
N ARG A 174 -13.92 30.32 -9.93
CA ARG A 174 -12.97 31.13 -9.16
C ARG A 174 -13.24 32.64 -9.28
N GLN A 175 -13.72 33.08 -10.44
CA GLN A 175 -14.00 34.51 -10.71
C GLN A 175 -15.12 35.04 -9.82
N VAL A 176 -16.13 34.20 -9.58
CA VAL A 176 -17.30 34.51 -8.74
C VAL A 176 -17.06 34.04 -7.29
N GLY A 177 -15.82 33.84 -6.85
CA GLY A 177 -15.48 33.51 -5.46
C GLY A 177 -16.05 32.20 -4.91
N MET A 178 -16.75 31.38 -5.70
CA MET A 178 -17.44 30.17 -5.22
C MET A 178 -16.45 29.10 -4.75
N THR A 179 -15.25 29.06 -5.34
CA THR A 179 -14.14 28.22 -4.86
C THR A 179 -13.75 28.54 -3.42
N TYR A 180 -13.80 29.82 -3.03
CA TYR A 180 -13.49 30.27 -1.66
C TYR A 180 -14.56 29.80 -0.68
N TYR A 181 -15.84 29.96 -1.02
CA TYR A 181 -16.97 29.44 -0.23
C TYR A 181 -16.85 27.94 0.06
N PHE A 182 -16.54 27.11 -0.95
CA PHE A 182 -16.41 25.66 -0.76
C PHE A 182 -15.18 25.25 0.05
N ALA A 183 -14.05 25.96 -0.10
CA ALA A 183 -12.86 25.73 0.71
C ALA A 183 -13.15 26.05 2.18
N TRP A 184 -13.79 27.19 2.44
CA TRP A 184 -14.24 27.61 3.76
C TRP A 184 -15.27 26.65 4.37
N GLY A 185 -16.23 26.16 3.59
CA GLY A 185 -17.19 25.14 4.02
C GLY A 185 -16.56 23.79 4.37
N GLY A 186 -15.32 23.52 3.92
CA GLY A 186 -14.51 22.39 4.38
C GLY A 186 -14.04 22.56 5.83
N ILE A 187 -13.61 23.75 6.22
CA ILE A 187 -13.13 24.08 7.57
C ILE A 187 -14.26 23.87 8.61
N ARG A 188 -15.47 24.34 8.30
CA ARG A 188 -16.65 24.11 9.14
C ARG A 188 -16.98 22.63 9.32
N ARG A 189 -16.86 21.81 8.26
CA ARG A 189 -17.11 20.37 8.33
C ARG A 189 -16.08 19.65 9.20
N CYS A 190 -14.82 20.03 9.12
CA CYS A 190 -13.77 19.49 9.99
C CYS A 190 -14.00 19.82 11.48
N CYS A 191 -14.64 20.95 11.79
CA CYS A 191 -14.98 21.32 13.18
C CYS A 191 -16.23 20.60 13.70
N HIS A 192 -17.19 20.25 12.82
CA HIS A 192 -18.46 19.63 13.22
C HIS A 192 -18.41 18.09 13.31
N TYR A 193 -17.51 17.44 12.56
CA TYR A 193 -17.31 15.97 12.57
C TYR A 193 -16.26 15.50 13.60
N ARG A 194 -16.01 16.31 14.63
CA ARG A 194 -15.10 15.97 15.74
C ARG A 194 -15.88 15.69 17.01
#